data_AF-A0A202DCW8-F1
#
_entry.id   AF-A0A202DCW8-F1
#
_cell.length_a   1.000
_cell.length_b   1.000
_cell.length_c   1.000
_cell.angle_alpha   90.00
_cell.angle_beta   90.00
_cell.angle_gamma   90.00
#
_symmetry.space_group_name_H-M   'P 1'
#
loop_
_entity.id
_entity.type
_entity.pdbx_description
1 polymer ?
#
loop_
_entity_poly.entity_id
_entity_poly.type
_entity_poly.pdbx_seq_one_letter_code
_entity_poly.pdbx_strand_id
1 'polypeptide(L)'
;MFDYVLDPLGVKVFIGGQDISNEYDYYGANLSKKTVLNYDWIYNETGSHADMNNYDLKYSGMEITHYREYGVGDRLLMSETEFHVLDEEDPLSDGFLNGSEAEKILDLNEFTHVWGEILYNREYDGFEHVLHSETYEYKVEEDGSRILVSGKEVFKKYDEDLEKEVKTISFRIYPDEGADGLTLDQGVWD
;
A
#
# COMPACT_ATOMS: atom_id res chain seq x y z
N MET A 1 14.71 3.98 -1.89
CA MET A 1 15.66 3.36 -2.86
C MET A 1 15.39 4.00 -4.21
N PHE A 2 16.42 4.41 -4.96
CA PHE A 2 16.24 5.14 -6.22
C PHE A 2 16.26 4.20 -7.42
N ASP A 3 15.31 4.38 -8.32
CA ASP A 3 15.25 3.70 -9.60
C ASP A 3 15.84 4.61 -10.69
N TYR A 4 16.65 4.02 -11.56
CA TYR A 4 17.24 4.70 -12.70
C TYR A 4 17.24 3.82 -13.95
N VAL A 5 17.19 4.46 -15.11
CA VAL A 5 17.43 3.83 -16.42
C VAL A 5 18.70 4.40 -17.04
N LEU A 6 19.25 3.68 -18.02
CA LEU A 6 20.33 4.21 -18.85
C LEU A 6 19.72 4.76 -20.14
N ASP A 7 20.01 6.02 -20.46
CA ASP A 7 19.68 6.59 -21.75
C ASP A 7 20.49 5.92 -22.89
N PRO A 8 20.20 6.20 -24.17
CA PRO A 8 20.94 5.63 -25.30
C PRO A 8 22.44 5.97 -25.33
N LEU A 9 22.90 6.94 -24.55
CA LEU A 9 24.29 7.35 -24.40
C LEU A 9 24.97 6.72 -23.16
N GLY A 10 24.23 5.92 -22.39
CA GLY A 10 24.71 5.27 -21.18
C GLY A 10 24.69 6.16 -19.93
N VAL A 11 23.97 7.28 -19.97
CA VAL A 11 23.79 8.19 -18.83
C VAL A 11 22.66 7.71 -17.95
N LYS A 12 22.85 7.76 -16.63
CA LYS A 12 21.80 7.43 -15.66
C LYS A 12 20.73 8.53 -15.68
N VAL A 13 19.48 8.10 -15.79
CA VAL A 13 18.28 8.94 -15.71
C VAL A 13 17.47 8.41 -14.52
N PHE A 14 17.26 9.25 -13.52
CA PHE A 14 16.44 8.90 -12.36
C PHE A 14 14.97 8.88 -12.79
N ILE A 15 14.23 7.84 -12.38
CA ILE A 15 12.82 7.66 -12.78
C ILE A 15 11.88 7.69 -11.59
N GLY A 16 12.30 7.21 -10.42
CA GLY A 16 11.45 7.21 -9.25
C GLY A 16 12.08 6.51 -8.06
N GLY A 17 11.23 6.14 -7.11
CA GLY A 17 11.63 5.39 -5.93
C GLY A 17 10.50 5.27 -4.92
N GLN A 18 10.89 4.77 -3.75
CA GLN A 18 10.01 4.63 -2.61
C GLN A 18 10.72 5.02 -1.32
N ASP A 19 9.98 5.68 -0.44
CA ASP A 19 10.32 5.91 0.96
C ASP A 19 9.46 4.98 1.82
N ILE A 20 10.10 4.26 2.74
CA ILE A 20 9.44 3.26 3.58
C ILE A 20 9.68 3.62 5.04
N SER A 21 8.60 3.73 5.81
CA SER A 21 8.65 3.83 7.27
C SER A 21 7.93 2.63 7.90
N ASN A 22 8.50 2.16 9.00
CA ASN A 22 8.00 1.02 9.77
C ASN A 22 7.81 1.46 11.21
N GLU A 23 6.63 1.21 11.75
CA GLU A 23 6.30 1.37 13.16
C GLU A 23 6.09 -0.02 13.76
N TYR A 24 6.62 -0.22 14.96
CA TYR A 24 6.52 -1.48 15.70
C TYR A 24 5.64 -1.28 16.92
N ASP A 25 5.17 -2.38 17.49
CA ASP A 25 4.48 -2.37 18.77
C ASP A 25 5.36 -1.79 19.91
N TYR A 26 4.76 -1.56 21.07
CA TYR A 26 5.45 -1.00 22.24
C TYR A 26 6.72 -1.80 22.64
N TYR A 27 6.74 -3.10 22.34
CA TYR A 27 7.86 -3.99 22.68
C TYR A 27 8.90 -4.09 21.55
N GLY A 28 8.63 -3.50 20.38
CA GLY A 28 9.46 -3.60 19.19
C GLY A 28 9.48 -4.99 18.56
N ALA A 29 8.53 -5.86 18.92
CA ALA A 29 8.52 -7.26 18.50
C ALA A 29 7.80 -7.43 17.16
N ASN A 30 6.60 -6.89 17.07
CA ASN A 30 5.76 -7.00 15.88
C ASN A 30 5.64 -5.67 15.15
N LEU A 31 5.64 -5.71 13.82
CA LEU A 31 5.35 -4.56 12.99
C LEU A 31 3.88 -4.19 13.20
N SER A 32 3.58 -2.94 13.54
CA SER A 32 2.21 -2.46 13.74
C SER A 32 1.71 -1.70 12.52
N LYS A 33 2.60 -0.97 11.84
CA LYS A 33 2.29 -0.19 10.65
C LYS A 33 3.48 -0.11 9.72
N LYS A 34 3.22 -0.14 8.41
CA LYS A 34 4.18 0.18 7.36
C LYS A 34 3.57 1.22 6.45
N THR A 35 4.30 2.30 6.19
CA THR A 35 3.93 3.31 5.19
C THR A 35 4.93 3.26 4.05
N VAL A 36 4.44 3.19 2.82
CA VAL A 36 5.24 3.27 1.59
C VAL A 36 4.76 4.48 0.81
N LEU A 37 5.66 5.42 0.53
CA LEU A 37 5.42 6.56 -0.33
C LEU A 37 6.15 6.35 -1.65
N ASN A 38 5.39 6.32 -2.74
CA ASN A 38 5.92 6.19 -4.09
C ASN A 38 6.11 7.59 -4.69
N TYR A 39 7.21 7.79 -5.40
CA TYR A 39 7.51 9.05 -6.06
C TYR A 39 8.23 8.84 -7.39
N ASP A 40 8.07 9.84 -8.25
CA ASP A 40 8.77 9.98 -9.51
C ASP A 40 9.77 11.13 -9.43
N TRP A 41 10.87 11.00 -10.17
CA TRP A 41 11.81 12.09 -10.39
C TRP A 41 11.53 12.74 -11.75
N ILE A 42 11.08 13.99 -11.73
CA ILE A 42 10.74 14.76 -12.92
C ILE A 42 11.92 15.65 -13.27
N TYR A 43 12.44 15.54 -14.49
CA TYR A 43 13.59 16.33 -14.93
C TYR A 43 13.20 17.79 -15.21
N ASN A 44 13.95 18.74 -14.65
CA ASN A 44 13.64 20.18 -14.65
C ASN A 44 14.05 20.89 -15.96
N GLU A 45 14.19 20.13 -17.06
CA GLU A 45 14.55 20.57 -18.42
C GLU A 45 15.85 21.41 -18.53
N THR A 46 16.66 21.45 -17.47
CA THR A 46 17.86 22.27 -17.37
C THR A 46 18.99 21.46 -16.73
N GLY A 47 20.23 21.66 -17.21
CA GLY A 47 21.40 20.96 -16.68
C GLY A 47 21.65 19.59 -17.32
N SER A 48 22.14 18.66 -16.52
CA SER A 48 22.53 17.30 -16.94
C SER A 48 21.58 16.28 -16.31
N HIS A 49 21.09 15.33 -17.11
CA HIS A 49 20.32 14.18 -16.64
C HIS A 49 21.07 13.30 -15.63
N ALA A 50 22.41 13.36 -15.61
CA ALA A 50 23.23 12.60 -14.66
C ALA A 50 23.22 13.20 -13.24
N ASP A 51 22.80 14.46 -13.09
CA ASP A 51 22.83 15.18 -11.82
C ASP A 51 21.41 15.25 -11.23
N MET A 52 21.26 14.60 -10.08
CA MET A 52 19.99 14.48 -9.36
C MET A 52 19.43 15.83 -8.93
N ASN A 53 20.26 16.86 -8.79
CA ASN A 53 19.78 18.21 -8.43
C ASN A 53 18.98 18.88 -9.57
N ASN A 54 18.99 18.30 -10.78
CA ASN A 54 18.19 18.77 -11.91
C ASN A 54 16.84 18.04 -12.00
N TYR A 55 16.43 17.35 -10.94
CA TYR A 55 15.15 16.67 -10.87
C TYR A 55 14.33 17.19 -9.69
N ASP A 56 13.03 17.35 -9.92
CA ASP A 56 12.03 17.55 -8.89
C ASP A 56 11.42 16.21 -8.49
N LEU A 57 11.32 15.98 -7.18
CA LEU A 57 10.57 14.86 -6.64
C LEU A 57 9.08 15.19 -6.71
N LYS A 58 8.28 14.26 -7.21
CA LYS A 58 6.82 14.32 -7.16
C LYS A 58 6.29 13.01 -6.59
N TYR A 59 5.55 13.08 -5.49
CA TYR A 59 4.90 11.88 -4.96
C TYR A 59 3.71 11.48 -5.84
N SER A 60 3.50 10.18 -6.00
CA SER A 60 2.47 9.61 -6.88
C SER A 60 1.48 8.68 -6.16
N GLY A 61 1.83 8.18 -4.98
CA GLY A 61 0.91 7.38 -4.18
C GLY A 61 1.46 7.02 -2.82
N MET A 62 0.56 6.60 -1.94
CA MET A 62 0.88 6.17 -0.58
C MET A 62 0.14 4.87 -0.26
N GLU A 63 0.87 3.90 0.29
CA GLU A 63 0.32 2.66 0.81
C GLU A 63 0.53 2.61 2.32
N ILE A 64 -0.53 2.33 3.08
CA ILE A 64 -0.45 2.16 4.52
C ILE A 64 -0.93 0.76 4.87
N THR A 65 -0.02 -0.11 5.31
CA THR A 65 -0.38 -1.42 5.86
C THR A 65 -0.44 -1.36 7.37
N HIS A 66 -1.61 -1.62 7.93
CA HIS A 66 -1.86 -1.85 9.34
C HIS A 66 -1.83 -3.35 9.64
N TYR A 67 -0.92 -3.77 10.52
CA TYR A 67 -0.83 -5.15 10.98
C TYR A 67 -1.58 -5.26 12.31
N ARG A 68 -2.86 -5.65 12.24
CA ARG A 68 -3.81 -5.46 13.34
C ARG A 68 -3.77 -6.59 14.36
N GLU A 69 -3.60 -7.83 13.90
CA GLU A 69 -3.74 -9.00 14.78
C GLU A 69 -2.60 -9.98 14.58
N TYR A 70 -1.97 -10.36 15.68
CA TYR A 70 -0.95 -11.40 15.75
C TYR A 70 -1.43 -12.52 16.68
N GLY A 71 -1.22 -13.76 16.23
CA GLY A 71 -1.58 -14.97 16.94
C GLY A 71 -0.44 -15.51 17.80
N VAL A 72 -0.57 -16.77 18.22
CA VAL A 72 0.50 -17.47 18.93
C VAL A 72 1.74 -17.58 18.05
N GLY A 73 2.90 -17.24 18.62
CA GLY A 73 4.18 -17.28 17.90
C GLY A 73 4.37 -16.13 16.92
N ASP A 74 3.77 -14.96 17.19
CA ASP A 74 3.94 -13.75 16.37
C ASP A 74 3.49 -13.92 14.91
N ARG A 75 2.54 -14.84 14.67
CA ARG A 75 1.96 -15.08 13.35
C ARG A 75 0.93 -14.01 13.00
N LEU A 76 1.12 -13.29 11.90
CA LEU A 76 0.18 -12.28 11.45
C LEU A 76 -1.17 -12.90 11.08
N LEU A 77 -2.23 -12.66 11.85
CA LEU A 77 -3.57 -13.17 11.57
C LEU A 77 -4.36 -12.24 10.66
N MET A 78 -4.19 -10.93 10.81
CA MET A 78 -4.92 -9.94 10.01
C MET A 78 -4.08 -8.70 9.74
N SER A 79 -4.13 -8.24 8.48
CA SER A 79 -3.65 -6.93 8.09
C SER A 79 -4.61 -6.24 7.14
N GLU A 80 -4.56 -4.92 7.13
CA GLU A 80 -5.27 -4.05 6.21
C GLU A 80 -4.27 -3.17 5.48
N THR A 81 -4.33 -3.10 4.16
CA THR A 81 -3.55 -2.16 3.35
C THR A 81 -4.49 -1.14 2.74
N GLU A 82 -4.26 0.13 3.02
CA GLU A 82 -4.96 1.26 2.43
C GLU A 82 -4.12 1.86 1.30
N PHE A 83 -4.74 2.14 0.16
CA PHE A 83 -4.11 2.79 -0.98
C PHE A 83 -4.66 4.21 -1.13
N HIS A 84 -3.75 5.16 -1.10
CA HIS A 84 -4.04 6.57 -1.20
C HIS A 84 -3.36 7.16 -2.43
N VAL A 85 -4.09 8.04 -3.12
CA VAL A 85 -3.60 8.74 -4.31
C VAL A 85 -3.57 10.23 -4.04
N LEU A 86 -2.66 10.92 -4.70
CA LEU A 86 -2.66 12.37 -4.71
C LEU A 86 -3.92 12.87 -5.43
N ASP A 87 -4.54 13.94 -4.95
CA ASP A 87 -5.62 14.58 -5.70
C ASP A 87 -5.05 15.21 -7.00
N GLU A 88 -5.28 14.58 -8.15
CA GLU A 88 -4.82 15.07 -9.45
C GLU A 88 -5.68 16.24 -9.97
N GLU A 89 -6.86 16.49 -9.40
CA GLU A 89 -7.74 17.57 -9.81
C GLU A 89 -7.33 18.92 -9.21
N ASP A 90 -6.62 18.91 -8.08
CA ASP A 90 -6.03 20.10 -7.48
C ASP A 90 -4.62 20.36 -8.06
N PRO A 91 -4.42 21.43 -8.87
CA PRO A 91 -3.11 21.75 -9.43
C PRO A 91 -2.06 22.19 -8.39
N LEU A 92 -2.47 22.41 -7.14
CA LEU A 92 -1.58 22.71 -6.00
C LEU A 92 -1.18 21.46 -5.21
N SER A 93 -1.79 20.32 -5.52
CA SER A 93 -1.47 19.03 -4.92
C SER A 93 -0.21 18.49 -5.60
N ASP A 94 0.91 18.59 -4.89
CA ASP A 94 2.21 18.07 -5.32
C ASP A 94 2.85 17.13 -4.28
N GLY A 95 2.14 16.87 -3.18
CA GLY A 95 2.57 16.08 -2.05
C GLY A 95 3.34 16.89 -1.02
N PHE A 96 3.42 18.22 -1.14
CA PHE A 96 4.16 19.09 -0.23
C PHE A 96 3.31 20.22 0.35
N LEU A 97 3.68 20.65 1.56
CA LEU A 97 3.03 21.78 2.22
C LEU A 97 3.15 23.05 1.39
N ASN A 98 1.99 23.54 0.95
CA ASN A 98 1.83 24.81 0.26
C ASN A 98 2.30 25.99 1.16
N GLY A 99 3.41 26.64 0.79
CA GLY A 99 3.86 27.89 1.43
C GLY A 99 5.36 28.02 1.78
N SER A 100 6.19 27.02 1.46
CA SER A 100 7.63 27.05 1.72
C SER A 100 8.42 26.52 0.52
N GLU A 101 8.86 27.41 -0.38
CA GLU A 101 9.76 27.02 -1.49
C GLU A 101 11.15 26.55 -0.98
N ALA A 102 11.52 26.92 0.25
CA ALA A 102 12.85 26.64 0.80
C ALA A 102 12.98 25.23 1.41
N GLU A 103 11.87 24.65 1.87
CA GLU A 103 11.82 23.29 2.43
C GLU A 103 10.53 22.63 1.94
N LYS A 104 10.67 21.73 0.95
CA LYS A 104 9.62 20.81 0.51
C LYS A 104 9.33 19.83 1.65
N ILE A 105 8.33 20.14 2.47
CA ILE A 105 7.87 19.29 3.59
C ILE A 105 6.69 18.47 3.08
N LEU A 106 6.77 17.15 3.15
CA LEU A 106 5.69 16.24 2.73
C LEU A 106 4.37 16.57 3.46
N ASP A 107 3.28 16.76 2.71
CA ASP A 107 1.92 16.88 3.25
C ASP A 107 1.12 15.61 2.98
N LEU A 108 0.96 14.79 4.02
CA LEU A 108 0.18 13.56 3.93
C LEU A 108 -1.32 13.81 3.75
N ASN A 109 -1.82 15.02 4.01
CA ASN A 109 -3.24 15.33 3.90
C ASN A 109 -3.70 15.52 2.44
N GLU A 110 -2.76 15.66 1.49
CA GLU A 110 -3.06 15.75 0.05
C GLU A 110 -3.38 14.37 -0.56
N PHE A 111 -3.17 13.29 0.20
CA PHE A 111 -3.45 11.93 -0.22
C PHE A 111 -4.85 11.51 0.20
N THR A 112 -5.65 11.07 -0.77
CA THR A 112 -7.01 10.58 -0.56
C THR A 112 -7.04 9.06 -0.62
N HIS A 113 -7.60 8.43 0.42
CA HIS A 113 -7.84 6.99 0.45
C HIS A 113 -8.89 6.60 -0.59
N VAL A 114 -8.50 5.79 -1.57
CA VAL A 114 -9.37 5.41 -2.70
C VAL A 114 -9.82 3.96 -2.67
N TRP A 115 -8.99 3.04 -2.19
CA TRP A 115 -9.31 1.62 -2.07
C TRP A 115 -8.36 0.93 -1.10
N GLY A 116 -8.68 -0.30 -0.71
CA GLY A 116 -7.84 -1.07 0.21
C GLY A 116 -8.05 -2.57 0.10
N GLU A 117 -7.19 -3.30 0.79
CA GLU A 117 -7.20 -4.75 0.90
C GLU A 117 -7.19 -5.19 2.37
N ILE A 118 -7.97 -6.20 2.70
CA ILE A 118 -7.99 -6.84 4.00
C ILE A 118 -7.53 -8.27 3.83
N LEU A 119 -6.44 -8.65 4.50
CA LEU A 119 -5.89 -10.00 4.52
C LEU A 119 -6.22 -10.67 5.85
N TYR A 120 -6.73 -11.90 5.79
CA TYR A 120 -6.83 -12.82 6.91
C TYR A 120 -6.02 -14.08 6.62
N ASN A 121 -5.11 -14.45 7.52
CA ASN A 121 -4.44 -15.75 7.50
C ASN A 121 -5.18 -16.70 8.44
N ARG A 122 -5.98 -17.60 7.88
CA ARG A 122 -6.93 -18.44 8.61
C ARG A 122 -6.30 -19.70 9.18
N GLU A 123 -5.42 -20.33 8.40
CA GLU A 123 -4.84 -21.63 8.76
C GLU A 123 -3.34 -21.65 8.54
N TYR A 124 -2.66 -22.35 9.44
CA TYR A 124 -1.21 -22.53 9.45
C TYR A 124 -0.86 -24.00 9.66
N ASP A 125 0.28 -24.42 9.15
CA ASP A 125 0.86 -25.71 9.53
C ASP A 125 1.71 -25.61 10.83
N GLY A 126 2.35 -26.72 11.18
CA GLY A 126 3.25 -26.80 12.34
C GLY A 126 4.58 -26.05 12.18
N PHE A 127 4.92 -25.61 10.96
CA PHE A 127 6.13 -24.87 10.59
C PHE A 127 5.86 -23.38 10.31
N GLU A 128 4.64 -22.92 10.63
CA GLU A 128 4.19 -21.53 10.49
C GLU A 128 3.96 -21.08 9.05
N HIS A 129 3.88 -22.00 8.10
CA HIS A 129 3.44 -21.67 6.74
C HIS A 129 1.94 -21.41 6.73
N VAL A 130 1.51 -20.36 6.03
CA VAL A 130 0.09 -20.09 5.78
C VAL A 130 -0.47 -21.15 4.82
N LEU A 131 -1.44 -21.92 5.28
CA LEU A 131 -2.17 -22.94 4.51
C LEU A 131 -3.42 -22.38 3.84
N HIS A 132 -4.09 -21.42 4.49
CA HIS A 132 -5.29 -20.77 3.98
C HIS A 132 -5.28 -19.29 4.32
N SER A 133 -5.48 -18.44 3.31
CA SER A 133 -5.68 -17.00 3.49
C SER A 133 -6.83 -16.48 2.64
N GLU A 134 -7.49 -15.46 3.16
CA GLU A 134 -8.58 -14.73 2.50
C GLU A 134 -8.15 -13.27 2.33
N THR A 135 -8.29 -12.72 1.13
CA THR A 135 -8.07 -11.30 0.85
C THR A 135 -9.36 -10.70 0.31
N TYR A 136 -9.78 -9.56 0.85
CA TYR A 136 -10.95 -8.81 0.39
C TYR A 136 -10.53 -7.42 -0.07
N GLU A 137 -10.94 -7.05 -1.27
CA GLU A 137 -10.71 -5.71 -1.82
C GLU A 137 -11.95 -4.85 -1.56
N TYR A 138 -11.73 -3.60 -1.13
CA TYR A 138 -12.78 -2.61 -0.98
C TYR A 138 -12.44 -1.31 -1.71
N LYS A 139 -13.47 -0.57 -2.09
CA LYS A 139 -13.36 0.81 -2.57
C LYS A 139 -13.89 1.77 -1.52
N VAL A 140 -13.37 3.00 -1.55
CA VAL A 140 -13.85 4.10 -0.72
C VAL A 140 -14.72 5.00 -1.60
N GLU A 141 -15.96 5.24 -1.19
CA GLU A 141 -16.88 6.16 -1.85
C GLU A 141 -16.66 7.61 -1.38
N GLU A 142 -17.28 8.58 -2.06
CA GLU A 142 -17.16 10.01 -1.74
C GLU A 142 -17.57 10.37 -0.29
N ASP A 143 -18.46 9.59 0.32
CA ASP A 143 -18.90 9.76 1.71
C ASP A 143 -17.97 9.10 2.74
N GLY A 144 -16.88 8.49 2.28
CA GLY A 144 -15.92 7.75 3.11
C GLY A 144 -16.35 6.32 3.45
N SER A 145 -17.50 5.85 2.95
CA SER A 145 -17.93 4.48 3.14
C SER A 145 -17.02 3.50 2.38
N ARG A 146 -16.82 2.32 2.97
CA ARG A 146 -15.98 1.25 2.41
C ARG A 146 -16.87 0.13 1.89
N ILE A 147 -16.80 -0.15 0.59
CA ILE A 147 -17.62 -1.16 -0.08
C ILE A 147 -16.72 -2.28 -0.59
N LEU A 148 -16.95 -3.52 -0.12
CA LEU A 148 -16.25 -4.69 -0.64
C LEU A 148 -16.65 -4.95 -2.10
N VAL A 149 -15.66 -5.09 -2.98
CA VAL A 149 -15.87 -5.26 -4.43
C VAL A 149 -15.41 -6.62 -4.95
N SER A 150 -14.45 -7.24 -4.27
CA SER A 150 -13.88 -8.51 -4.71
C SER A 150 -13.22 -9.24 -3.54
N GLY A 151 -12.89 -10.50 -3.76
CA GLY A 151 -12.07 -11.24 -2.83
C GLY A 151 -11.37 -12.42 -3.48
N LYS A 152 -10.42 -12.97 -2.72
CA LYS A 152 -9.59 -14.09 -3.13
C LYS A 152 -9.30 -14.99 -1.94
N GLU A 153 -9.46 -16.29 -2.13
CA GLU A 153 -9.00 -17.32 -1.21
C GLU A 153 -7.79 -18.02 -1.80
N VAL A 154 -6.75 -18.24 -0.99
CA VAL A 154 -5.55 -18.97 -1.36
C VAL A 154 -5.39 -20.15 -0.42
N PHE A 155 -5.32 -21.34 -1.01
CA PHE A 155 -5.02 -22.58 -0.33
C PHE A 155 -3.66 -23.09 -0.78
N LYS A 156 -2.81 -23.42 0.18
CA LYS A 156 -1.45 -23.91 -0.08
C LYS A 156 -1.26 -25.29 0.54
N LYS A 157 -0.38 -26.08 -0.06
CA LYS A 157 0.15 -27.29 0.55
C LYS A 157 1.66 -27.30 0.49
N TYR A 158 2.26 -27.72 1.58
CA TYR A 158 3.70 -27.86 1.73
C TYR A 158 4.05 -29.32 1.97
N ASP A 159 5.25 -29.69 1.55
CA ASP A 159 5.93 -30.92 1.88
C ASP A 159 7.24 -30.50 2.54
N GLU A 160 7.30 -30.65 3.87
CA GLU A 160 8.26 -29.95 4.72
C GLU A 160 8.16 -28.42 4.48
N ASP A 161 9.23 -27.78 4.02
CA ASP A 161 9.28 -26.34 3.76
C ASP A 161 9.05 -25.98 2.28
N LEU A 162 8.75 -26.97 1.44
CA LEU A 162 8.60 -26.75 0.00
C LEU A 162 7.12 -26.63 -0.38
N GLU A 163 6.73 -25.46 -0.89
CA GLU A 163 5.40 -25.25 -1.49
C GLU A 163 5.22 -26.21 -2.69
N LYS A 164 4.21 -27.08 -2.62
CA LYS A 164 3.92 -28.08 -3.67
C LYS A 164 2.71 -27.71 -4.52
N GLU A 165 1.69 -27.15 -3.90
CA GLU A 165 0.43 -26.83 -4.55
C GLU A 165 -0.09 -25.48 -4.06
N VAL A 166 -0.60 -24.69 -5.00
CA VAL A 166 -1.35 -23.46 -4.71
C VAL A 166 -2.65 -23.52 -5.50
N LYS A 167 -3.77 -23.33 -4.80
CA LYS A 167 -5.08 -23.13 -5.39
C LYS A 167 -5.58 -21.74 -5.02
N THR A 168 -5.91 -20.96 -6.04
CA THR A 168 -6.50 -19.63 -5.88
C THR A 168 -7.94 -19.66 -6.36
N ILE A 169 -8.85 -19.10 -5.57
CA ILE A 169 -10.24 -18.84 -5.94
C ILE A 169 -10.45 -17.34 -5.86
N SER A 170 -10.85 -16.71 -6.96
CA SER A 170 -11.18 -15.28 -6.98
C SER A 170 -12.67 -15.09 -7.27
N PHE A 171 -13.29 -14.13 -6.59
CA PHE A 171 -14.70 -13.84 -6.74
C PHE A 171 -14.94 -12.33 -6.73
N ARG A 172 -16.05 -11.92 -7.35
CA ARG A 172 -16.54 -10.55 -7.30
C ARG A 172 -17.69 -10.47 -6.33
N ILE A 173 -17.74 -9.38 -5.58
CA ILE A 173 -18.84 -9.07 -4.68
C ILE A 173 -19.66 -8.00 -5.38
N TYR A 174 -20.91 -8.34 -5.71
CA TYR A 174 -21.85 -7.38 -6.27
C TYR A 174 -22.72 -6.88 -5.12
N PRO A 175 -22.55 -5.61 -4.67
CA PRO A 175 -23.52 -5.01 -3.78
C PRO A 175 -24.87 -4.97 -4.53
N ASP A 176 -25.92 -5.53 -3.94
CA ASP A 176 -27.25 -5.56 -4.55
C ASP A 176 -27.75 -4.11 -4.72
N GLU A 177 -28.32 -3.76 -5.88
CA GLU A 177 -28.94 -2.45 -6.10
C GLU A 177 -30.12 -2.26 -5.12
N GLY A 178 -29.86 -1.61 -3.99
CA GLY A 178 -30.85 -1.34 -2.94
C GLY A 178 -30.57 -2.00 -1.58
N ALA A 179 -29.53 -2.82 -1.47
CA ALA A 179 -28.92 -3.12 -0.19
C ALA A 179 -27.75 -2.15 -0.02
N ASP A 180 -27.66 -1.45 1.13
CA ASP A 180 -26.36 -0.93 1.57
C ASP A 180 -25.40 -2.11 1.42
N GLY A 181 -24.31 -1.94 0.65
CA GLY A 181 -23.38 -3.03 0.37
C GLY A 181 -22.93 -3.71 1.66
N LEU A 182 -22.11 -4.77 1.58
CA LEU A 182 -21.39 -5.22 2.77
C LEU A 182 -20.44 -4.09 3.20
N THR A 183 -20.97 -3.18 4.02
CA THR A 183 -20.25 -2.06 4.61
C THR A 183 -19.43 -2.65 5.74
N LEU A 184 -18.14 -2.36 5.72
CA LEU A 184 -17.31 -2.61 6.88
C LEU A 184 -17.78 -1.62 7.96
N ASP A 185 -18.56 -2.12 8.92
CA ASP A 185 -19.12 -1.31 9.99
C ASP A 185 -17.98 -0.55 10.68
N GLN A 186 -18.06 0.79 10.72
CA GLN A 186 -17.05 1.70 11.31
C GLN A 186 -17.05 1.62 12.85
N GLY A 187 -17.21 0.43 13.41
CA GLY A 187 -17.26 0.18 14.84
C GLY A 187 -15.90 0.35 15.51
N VAL A 188 -15.47 1.60 15.71
CA VAL A 188 -14.46 2.05 16.69
C VAL A 188 -13.21 1.16 16.73
N TRP A 189 -12.24 1.46 15.86
CA TRP A 189 -10.92 0.80 15.86
C TRP A 189 -9.80 1.84 15.98
N ASP A 190 -9.93 2.72 16.99
CA ASP A 190 -8.85 3.57 17.51
C ASP A 190 -8.01 2.80 18.55
#